data_AF-A0A9E1Q424-F1
#
_entry.id   AF-A0A9E1Q424-F1
#
_cell.length_a   1.000
_cell.length_b   1.000
_cell.length_c   1.000
_cell.angle_alpha   90.00
_cell.angle_beta   90.00
_cell.angle_gamma   90.00
#
_symmetry.space_group_name_H-M   'P 1'
#
loop_
_entity.id
_entity.type
_entity.pdbx_description
1 polymer ?
#
loop_
_entity_poly.entity_id
_entity_poly.type
_entity_poly.pdbx_seq_one_letter_code
_entity_poly.pdbx_strand_id
1 'polypeptide(L)'
;MAYVMGVTALLFRMNDRPQNPVLLVGAGLLTAGIYIFHRTSITFVEPMQERHRIALKHRMILRVLAFLLGVLATAIFALHHPMATLLVFGALAGVIAYGRKTITRPLRTVLYLKPIAVGTAIACFAWTLNDFENGIMSVIAFVLFCTADALCCDLEDCTFDSATGCTTMATRLGVHRTWIVAGLLYICAAFLLQVTVGWLFLVSFALPIALRSNKREVIDLRPVLVLLLLWVL
;
A
#
# COMPACT_ATOMS: atom_id res chain seq x y z
N MET A 1 0.56 -0.96 -7.62
CA MET A 1 1.40 0.02 -8.37
C MET A 1 0.56 1.23 -8.68
N ALA A 2 -0.48 1.08 -9.50
CA ALA A 2 -1.49 2.12 -9.74
C ALA A 2 -2.09 2.69 -8.44
N TYR A 3 -2.31 1.85 -7.43
CA TYR A 3 -2.80 2.30 -6.11
C TYR A 3 -1.88 3.34 -5.45
N VAL A 4 -0.58 3.07 -5.29
CA VAL A 4 0.34 4.02 -4.62
C VAL A 4 0.54 5.28 -5.46
N MET A 5 0.55 5.17 -6.79
CA MET A 5 0.56 6.32 -7.68
C MET A 5 -0.70 7.18 -7.47
N GLY A 6 -1.88 6.58 -7.42
CA GLY A 6 -3.14 7.27 -7.18
C GLY A 6 -3.20 7.91 -5.80
N VAL A 7 -2.73 7.22 -4.76
CA VAL A 7 -2.59 7.78 -3.40
C VAL A 7 -1.66 9.00 -3.38
N THR A 8 -0.51 8.89 -4.06
CA THR A 8 0.44 10.01 -4.18
C THR A 8 -0.20 11.20 -4.91
N ALA A 9 -0.89 10.93 -6.02
CA ALA A 9 -1.56 11.95 -6.81
C ALA A 9 -2.71 12.63 -6.04
N LEU A 10 -3.49 11.87 -5.25
CA LEU A 10 -4.53 12.41 -4.38
C LEU A 10 -3.93 13.35 -3.32
N LEU A 11 -2.80 12.96 -2.73
CA LEU A 11 -2.12 13.79 -1.73
C LEU A 11 -1.63 15.11 -2.34
N PHE A 12 -1.11 15.09 -3.57
CA PHE A 12 -0.70 16.30 -4.30
C PHE A 12 -1.91 17.18 -4.59
N ARG A 13 -3.01 16.57 -5.04
CA ARG A 13 -4.26 17.26 -5.39
C ARG A 13 -4.87 17.99 -4.21
N MET A 14 -4.75 17.45 -3.00
CA MET A 14 -5.23 18.09 -1.76
C MET A 14 -4.54 19.41 -1.42
N ASN A 15 -3.37 19.70 -2.00
CA ASN A 15 -2.63 20.94 -1.81
C ASN A 15 -2.73 21.87 -3.02
N ASP A 16 -3.64 21.59 -3.97
CA ASP A 16 -3.73 22.29 -5.27
C ASP A 16 -2.39 22.32 -6.05
N ARG A 17 -1.48 21.38 -5.75
CA ARG A 17 -0.18 21.32 -6.40
C ARG A 17 -0.31 20.67 -7.77
N PRO A 18 0.39 21.20 -8.79
CA PRO A 18 0.49 20.53 -10.07
C PRO A 18 1.18 19.17 -9.88
N GLN A 19 0.55 18.13 -10.38
CA GLN A 19 1.12 16.79 -10.34
C GLN A 19 2.33 16.73 -11.26
N ASN A 20 3.48 16.31 -10.75
CA ASN A 20 4.61 15.96 -11.60
C ASN A 20 4.43 14.51 -12.08
N PRO A 21 4.02 14.27 -13.34
CA PRO A 21 3.73 12.93 -13.83
C PRO A 21 4.97 12.04 -13.80
N VAL A 22 6.16 12.61 -13.94
CA VAL A 22 7.41 11.85 -13.93
C VAL A 22 7.70 11.29 -12.54
N LEU A 23 7.47 12.07 -11.47
CA LEU A 23 7.59 11.57 -10.09
C LEU A 23 6.56 10.48 -9.77
N LEU A 24 5.34 10.59 -10.29
CA LEU A 24 4.32 9.55 -10.16
C LEU A 24 4.74 8.26 -10.87
N VAL A 25 5.33 8.35 -12.06
CA VAL A 25 5.92 7.20 -12.74
C VAL A 25 7.04 6.59 -11.90
N GLY A 26 7.95 7.41 -11.34
CA GLY A 26 8.99 6.95 -10.42
C GLY A 26 8.42 6.18 -9.21
N ALA A 27 7.36 6.70 -8.60
CA ALA A 27 6.63 6.04 -7.51
C ALA A 27 6.03 4.69 -7.95
N GLY A 28 5.42 4.65 -9.14
CA GLY A 28 4.90 3.42 -9.74
C GLY A 28 5.97 2.36 -9.98
N LEU A 29 7.11 2.75 -10.54
CA LEU A 29 8.24 1.87 -10.81
C LEU A 29 8.85 1.33 -9.52
N LEU A 30 9.10 2.19 -8.52
CA LEU A 30 9.66 1.77 -7.24
C LEU A 30 8.76 0.75 -6.54
N THR A 31 7.46 1.06 -6.43
CA THR A 31 6.50 0.18 -5.76
C THR A 31 6.34 -1.14 -6.52
N ALA A 32 6.42 -1.11 -7.86
CA ALA A 32 6.43 -2.31 -8.70
C ALA A 32 7.64 -3.19 -8.42
N GLY A 33 8.84 -2.61 -8.46
CA GLY A 33 10.08 -3.33 -8.18
C GLY A 33 10.08 -3.95 -6.79
N ILE A 34 9.69 -3.18 -5.77
CA ILE A 34 9.59 -3.64 -4.39
C ILE A 34 8.62 -4.80 -4.23
N TYR A 35 7.42 -4.69 -4.80
CA TYR A 35 6.41 -5.74 -4.67
C TYR A 35 6.87 -7.04 -5.33
N ILE A 36 7.45 -6.95 -6.53
CA ILE A 36 8.00 -8.11 -7.24
C ILE A 36 9.14 -8.73 -6.43
N PHE A 37 10.06 -7.90 -5.92
CA PHE A 37 11.16 -8.35 -5.07
C PHE A 37 10.65 -9.06 -3.80
N HIS A 38 9.68 -8.46 -3.11
CA HIS A 38 9.05 -9.05 -1.94
C HIS A 38 8.43 -10.40 -2.27
N ARG A 39 7.55 -10.49 -3.29
CA ARG A 39 6.84 -11.74 -3.65
C ARG A 39 7.79 -12.85 -4.13
N THR A 40 8.93 -12.51 -4.76
CA THR A 40 9.94 -13.49 -5.18
C THR A 40 10.99 -13.81 -4.10
N SER A 41 10.90 -13.18 -2.93
CA SER A 41 11.81 -13.42 -1.79
C SER A 41 11.26 -14.41 -0.77
N ILE A 42 9.99 -14.81 -0.90
CA ILE A 42 9.28 -15.70 0.02
C ILE A 42 9.65 -17.16 -0.27
N THR A 43 9.75 -17.97 0.78
CA THR A 43 9.95 -19.43 0.66
C THR A 43 8.67 -20.10 0.16
N PHE A 44 8.81 -21.09 -0.72
CA PHE A 44 7.69 -21.90 -1.19
C PHE A 44 7.10 -22.70 -0.02
N VAL A 45 5.78 -22.58 0.23
CA VAL A 45 5.06 -23.34 1.26
C VAL A 45 3.67 -23.67 0.75
N GLU A 46 3.24 -24.93 0.89
CA GLU A 46 1.86 -25.35 0.56
C GLU A 46 0.96 -25.29 1.80
N PRO A 47 -0.32 -24.88 1.68
CA PRO A 47 -1.00 -24.50 0.43
C PRO A 47 -0.62 -23.09 -0.05
N MET A 48 -0.22 -22.95 -1.32
CA MET A 48 0.11 -21.64 -1.93
C MET A 48 -0.86 -21.25 -3.06
N GLN A 49 -1.26 -19.98 -3.10
CA GLN A 49 -2.07 -19.44 -4.20
C GLN A 49 -1.28 -19.45 -5.52
N GLU A 50 -1.98 -19.64 -6.65
CA GLU A 50 -1.37 -19.81 -7.98
C GLU A 50 -0.49 -18.63 -8.41
N ARG A 51 -0.93 -17.39 -8.14
CA ARG A 51 -0.16 -16.18 -8.44
C ARG A 51 1.23 -16.17 -7.78
N HIS A 52 1.35 -16.70 -6.57
CA HIS A 52 2.62 -16.83 -5.87
C HIS A 52 3.47 -17.96 -6.47
N ARG A 53 2.84 -19.07 -6.89
CA ARG A 53 3.56 -20.18 -7.53
C ARG A 53 4.21 -19.72 -8.85
N ILE A 54 3.46 -18.96 -9.66
CA ILE A 54 3.96 -18.37 -10.91
C ILE A 54 5.14 -17.42 -10.63
N ALA A 55 5.04 -16.59 -9.59
CA ALA A 55 6.10 -15.67 -9.21
C ALA A 55 7.40 -16.39 -8.79
N LEU A 56 7.28 -17.49 -8.03
CA LEU A 56 8.45 -18.28 -7.62
C LEU A 56 9.05 -19.08 -8.78
N LYS A 57 8.24 -19.59 -9.71
CA LYS A 57 8.71 -20.26 -10.93
C LYS A 57 9.61 -19.35 -11.77
N HIS A 58 9.25 -18.08 -11.90
CA HIS A 58 9.98 -17.09 -12.71
C HIS A 58 10.87 -16.15 -11.89
N ARG A 59 11.27 -16.56 -10.68
CA ARG A 59 11.95 -15.70 -9.69
C ARG A 59 13.17 -14.94 -10.24
N MET A 60 13.97 -15.56 -11.11
CA MET A 60 15.19 -14.92 -11.63
C MET A 60 14.85 -13.76 -12.55
N ILE A 61 13.97 -14.00 -13.54
CA ILE A 61 13.49 -12.98 -14.48
C ILE A 61 12.82 -11.83 -13.73
N LEU A 62 11.95 -12.17 -12.78
CA LEU A 62 11.23 -11.18 -11.98
C LEU A 62 12.15 -10.36 -11.06
N ARG A 63 13.23 -10.94 -10.52
CA ARG A 63 14.23 -10.19 -9.74
C ARG A 63 15.05 -9.23 -10.61
N VAL A 64 15.43 -9.64 -11.82
CA VAL A 64 16.09 -8.76 -12.78
C VAL A 64 15.16 -7.59 -13.14
N LEU A 65 13.89 -7.87 -13.42
CA LEU A 65 12.90 -6.83 -13.66
C LEU A 65 12.75 -5.90 -12.45
N ALA A 66 12.64 -6.43 -11.23
CA ALA A 66 12.55 -5.63 -10.02
C ALA A 66 13.76 -4.70 -9.83
N PHE A 67 14.96 -5.19 -10.12
CA PHE A 67 16.19 -4.40 -10.10
C PHE A 67 16.15 -3.28 -11.13
N LEU A 68 15.80 -3.57 -12.39
CA LEU A 68 15.69 -2.57 -13.45
C LEU A 68 14.67 -1.48 -13.11
N LEU A 69 13.51 -1.85 -12.59
CA LEU A 69 12.48 -0.91 -12.12
C LEU A 69 13.02 -0.01 -11.00
N GLY A 70 13.77 -0.57 -10.04
CA GLY A 70 14.42 0.20 -8.98
C GLY A 70 15.48 1.18 -9.51
N VAL A 71 16.31 0.78 -10.47
CA VAL A 71 17.31 1.64 -11.12
C VAL A 71 16.62 2.81 -11.84
N LEU A 72 15.57 2.52 -12.62
CA LEU A 72 14.82 3.57 -13.33
C LEU A 72 14.14 4.54 -12.36
N ALA A 73 13.54 4.05 -11.28
CA ALA A 73 12.97 4.90 -10.24
C ALA A 73 14.04 5.78 -9.56
N THR A 74 15.21 5.21 -9.28
CA THR A 74 16.37 5.93 -8.71
C THR A 74 16.81 7.06 -9.64
N ALA A 75 16.93 6.80 -10.94
CA ALA A 75 17.31 7.81 -11.93
C ALA A 75 16.28 8.94 -12.02
N ILE A 76 14.98 8.60 -12.04
CA ILE A 76 13.90 9.59 -12.04
C ILE A 76 13.96 10.48 -10.80
N PHE A 77 14.09 9.88 -9.60
CA PHE A 77 14.19 10.66 -8.37
C PHE A 77 15.47 11.49 -8.32
N ALA A 78 16.62 10.95 -8.74
CA ALA A 78 17.87 11.71 -8.75
C ALA A 78 17.79 12.98 -9.62
N LEU A 79 17.01 12.94 -10.72
CA LEU A 79 16.87 14.07 -11.64
C LEU A 79 15.80 15.08 -11.22
N HIS A 80 14.72 14.64 -10.58
CA HIS A 80 13.55 15.47 -10.29
C HIS A 80 13.34 15.78 -8.80
N HIS A 81 13.85 14.94 -7.90
CA HIS A 81 13.71 15.07 -6.45
C HIS A 81 14.84 14.29 -5.73
N PRO A 82 16.08 14.83 -5.67
CA PRO A 82 17.26 14.06 -5.27
C PRO A 82 17.17 13.41 -3.88
N MET A 83 16.43 14.02 -2.96
CA MET A 83 16.19 13.46 -1.63
C MET A 83 15.28 12.22 -1.68
N ALA A 84 14.35 12.14 -2.64
CA ALA A 84 13.52 10.96 -2.85
C ALA A 84 14.33 9.73 -3.28
N THR A 85 15.57 9.88 -3.76
CA THR A 85 16.46 8.75 -4.03
C THR A 85 16.75 7.94 -2.76
N LEU A 86 16.81 8.58 -1.59
CA LEU A 86 16.98 7.90 -0.30
C LEU A 86 15.78 6.99 0.02
N LEU A 87 14.58 7.31 -0.48
CA LEU A 87 13.38 6.50 -0.30
C LEU A 87 13.50 5.14 -0.98
N VAL A 88 14.25 5.03 -2.09
CA VAL A 88 14.51 3.75 -2.77
C VAL A 88 15.24 2.81 -1.82
N PHE A 89 16.32 3.29 -1.20
CA PHE A 89 17.11 2.51 -0.25
C PHE A 89 16.31 2.19 1.02
N GLY A 90 15.60 3.18 1.57
CA GLY A 90 14.73 3.01 2.72
C GLY A 90 13.63 1.98 2.48
N ALA A 91 13.04 1.97 1.29
CA ALA A 91 11.98 1.03 0.95
C ALA A 91 12.50 -0.40 0.71
N LEU A 92 13.71 -0.57 0.14
CA LEU A 92 14.38 -1.88 0.11
C LEU A 92 14.70 -2.40 1.52
N ALA A 93 15.26 -1.55 2.39
CA ALA A 93 15.53 -1.90 3.78
C ALA A 93 14.24 -2.28 4.52
N GLY A 94 13.17 -1.51 4.31
CA GLY A 94 11.84 -1.77 4.86
C GLY A 94 11.29 -3.13 4.43
N VAL A 95 11.40 -3.50 3.14
CA VAL A 95 10.95 -4.80 2.64
C VAL A 95 11.74 -5.96 3.24
N ILE A 96 13.04 -5.78 3.41
CA ILE A 96 13.91 -6.78 4.05
C ILE A 96 13.50 -6.97 5.52
N ALA A 97 13.34 -5.88 6.28
CA ALA A 97 12.90 -5.91 7.67
C ALA A 97 11.47 -6.45 7.84
N TYR A 98 10.60 -6.17 6.87
CA TYR A 98 9.21 -6.59 6.87
C TYR A 98 9.04 -8.08 6.55
N GLY A 99 9.72 -8.56 5.51
CA GLY A 99 9.48 -9.86 4.90
C GLY A 99 10.41 -10.97 5.38
N ARG A 100 11.62 -10.63 5.84
CA ARG A 100 12.65 -11.62 6.19
C ARG A 100 12.95 -11.64 7.68
N LYS A 101 13.28 -12.83 8.18
CA LYS A 101 13.86 -13.00 9.50
C LYS A 101 15.33 -12.60 9.40
N THR A 102 15.64 -11.32 9.58
CA THR A 102 17.01 -10.80 9.59
C THR A 102 17.63 -10.93 10.97
N ILE A 103 17.06 -10.26 11.98
CA ILE A 103 17.55 -10.25 13.37
C ILE A 103 16.43 -10.64 14.33
N THR A 104 15.25 -10.05 14.17
CA THR A 104 14.04 -10.33 14.96
C THR A 104 12.99 -11.07 14.12
N ARG A 105 11.85 -11.43 14.72
CA ARG A 105 10.71 -11.97 13.94
C ARG A 105 10.29 -10.95 12.88
N PRO A 106 9.99 -11.36 11.64
CA PRO A 106 9.61 -10.44 10.57
C PRO A 106 8.44 -9.54 10.99
N LEU A 107 8.47 -8.26 10.66
CA LEU A 107 7.45 -7.29 11.11
C LEU A 107 6.03 -7.69 10.67
N ARG A 108 5.91 -8.40 9.53
CA ARG A 108 4.63 -8.96 9.05
C ARG A 108 3.97 -9.93 10.02
N THR A 109 4.72 -10.52 10.96
CA THR A 109 4.21 -11.48 11.95
C THR A 109 3.60 -10.81 13.19
N VAL A 110 3.79 -9.50 13.35
CA VAL A 110 3.21 -8.73 14.45
C VAL A 110 1.83 -8.23 14.06
N LEU A 111 0.82 -8.74 14.76
CA LEU A 111 -0.60 -8.69 14.40
C LEU A 111 -1.11 -7.31 13.93
N TYR A 112 -0.85 -6.27 14.73
CA TYR A 112 -1.33 -4.91 14.49
C TYR A 112 -0.34 -4.04 13.71
N LEU A 113 0.94 -4.42 13.73
CA LEU A 113 2.00 -3.59 13.18
C LEU A 113 2.11 -3.73 11.66
N LYS A 114 1.75 -4.90 11.09
CA LYS A 114 1.74 -5.14 9.64
C LYS A 114 0.94 -4.08 8.86
N PRO A 115 -0.38 -3.89 9.09
CA PRO A 115 -1.17 -2.93 8.31
C PRO A 115 -0.82 -1.48 8.61
N ILE A 116 -0.44 -1.16 9.85
CA ILE A 116 -0.03 0.20 10.24
C ILE A 116 1.27 0.57 9.53
N ALA A 117 2.29 -0.30 9.58
CA ALA A 117 3.58 -0.04 8.95
C ALA A 117 3.45 0.13 7.43
N VAL A 118 2.60 -0.66 6.76
CA VAL A 118 2.32 -0.50 5.33
C VAL A 118 1.64 0.84 5.07
N GLY A 119 0.60 1.19 5.83
CA GLY A 119 -0.12 2.45 5.66
C GLY A 119 0.77 3.67 5.90
N THR A 120 1.57 3.65 6.97
CA THR A 120 2.56 4.68 7.28
C THR A 120 3.62 4.79 6.18
N ALA A 121 4.16 3.67 5.70
CA ALA A 121 5.17 3.70 4.63
C ALA A 121 4.64 4.36 3.36
N ILE A 122 3.41 4.02 2.93
CA ILE A 122 2.80 4.60 1.72
C ILE A 122 2.52 6.10 1.91
N ALA A 123 1.91 6.49 3.04
CA ALA A 123 1.57 7.88 3.30
C ALA A 123 2.81 8.77 3.46
N CYS A 124 3.82 8.32 4.21
CA CYS A 124 5.09 9.06 4.35
C CYS A 124 5.86 9.15 3.04
N PHE A 125 5.82 8.10 2.21
CA PHE A 125 6.41 8.12 0.88
C PHE A 125 5.74 9.17 -0.01
N ALA A 126 4.40 9.18 -0.07
CA ALA A 126 3.65 10.19 -0.81
C ALA A 126 3.89 11.61 -0.28
N TRP A 127 3.94 11.77 1.05
CA TRP A 127 4.19 13.06 1.69
C TRP A 127 5.60 13.59 1.42
N THR A 128 6.60 12.72 1.41
CA THR A 128 7.98 13.09 1.04
C THR A 128 8.08 13.51 -0.42
N LEU A 129 7.39 12.81 -1.33
CA LEU A 129 7.34 13.19 -2.73
C LEU A 129 6.61 14.52 -2.96
N ASN A 130 5.72 14.91 -2.04
CA ASN A 130 5.05 16.21 -2.04
C ASN A 130 5.77 17.25 -1.16
N ASP A 131 7.08 17.13 -0.97
CA ASP A 131 7.91 18.08 -0.22
C ASP A 131 7.43 18.38 1.21
N PHE A 132 6.76 17.42 1.84
CA PHE A 132 6.17 17.54 3.17
C PHE A 132 5.12 18.66 3.32
N GLU A 133 4.53 19.11 2.23
CA GLU A 133 3.69 20.30 2.24
C GLU A 133 2.28 20.08 2.78
N ASN A 134 1.79 18.84 2.79
CA ASN A 134 0.47 18.56 3.36
C ASN A 134 0.50 18.74 4.88
N GLY A 135 -0.59 19.28 5.43
CA GLY A 135 -0.78 19.32 6.88
C GLY A 135 -0.77 17.93 7.50
N ILE A 136 -0.22 17.82 8.71
CA ILE A 136 -0.07 16.54 9.43
C ILE A 136 -1.38 15.76 9.54
N MET A 137 -2.51 16.45 9.64
CA MET A 137 -3.84 15.81 9.71
C MET A 137 -4.20 15.05 8.44
N SER A 138 -3.90 15.62 7.26
CA SER A 138 -4.09 14.94 5.97
C SER A 138 -3.18 13.73 5.86
N VAL A 139 -1.93 13.84 6.32
CA VAL A 139 -1.00 12.71 6.35
C VAL A 139 -1.53 11.59 7.22
N ILE A 140 -1.98 11.91 8.45
CA ILE A 140 -2.59 10.92 9.36
C ILE A 140 -3.83 10.29 8.73
N ALA A 141 -4.69 11.07 8.06
CA ALA A 141 -5.83 10.55 7.33
C ALA A 141 -5.42 9.50 6.28
N PHE A 142 -4.36 9.79 5.52
CA PHE A 142 -3.82 8.87 4.52
C PHE A 142 -3.14 7.64 5.12
N VAL A 143 -2.51 7.76 6.30
CA VAL A 143 -2.03 6.61 7.08
C VAL A 143 -3.21 5.69 7.41
N LEU A 144 -4.27 6.22 8.00
CA LEU A 144 -5.46 5.45 8.38
C LEU A 144 -6.13 4.80 7.16
N PHE A 145 -6.26 5.56 6.06
CA PHE A 145 -6.79 5.09 4.79
C PHE A 145 -5.97 3.92 4.22
N CYS A 146 -4.66 4.08 4.10
CA CYS A 146 -3.79 3.03 3.56
C CYS A 146 -3.70 1.81 4.51
N THR A 147 -3.80 2.02 5.83
CA THR A 147 -3.88 0.94 6.82
C THR A 147 -5.18 0.15 6.67
N ALA A 148 -6.31 0.83 6.45
CA ALA A 148 -7.59 0.17 6.16
C ALA A 148 -7.52 -0.65 4.86
N ASP A 149 -6.85 -0.13 3.84
CA ASP A 149 -6.60 -0.87 2.59
C ASP A 149 -5.73 -2.11 2.81
N ALA A 150 -4.67 -1.99 3.59
CA ALA A 150 -3.83 -3.13 3.96
C ALA A 150 -4.61 -4.21 4.71
N LEU A 151 -5.49 -3.82 5.65
CA LEU A 151 -6.35 -4.76 6.38
C LEU A 151 -7.30 -5.54 5.46
N CYS A 152 -7.85 -4.89 4.46
CA CYS A 152 -8.73 -5.57 3.51
C CYS A 152 -7.95 -6.49 2.58
N CYS A 153 -6.74 -6.12 2.16
CA CYS A 153 -5.86 -7.02 1.41
C CYS A 153 -5.55 -8.30 2.20
N ASP A 154 -5.34 -8.19 3.52
CA ASP A 154 -5.09 -9.33 4.42
C ASP A 154 -6.27 -10.33 4.47
N LEU A 155 -7.49 -9.88 4.19
CA LEU A 155 -8.67 -10.77 4.16
C LEU A 155 -8.59 -11.80 3.01
N GLU A 156 -8.05 -11.40 1.86
CA GLU A 156 -7.87 -12.27 0.69
C GLU A 156 -6.57 -13.09 0.76
N ASP A 157 -5.57 -12.59 1.51
CA ASP A 157 -4.28 -13.26 1.70
C ASP A 157 -4.31 -14.25 2.89
N CYS A 158 -5.45 -14.45 3.58
CA CYS A 158 -5.55 -15.32 4.78
C CYS A 158 -4.98 -16.74 4.58
N THR A 159 -5.26 -17.38 3.45
CA THR A 159 -4.77 -18.74 3.16
C THR A 159 -3.25 -18.76 3.00
N PHE A 160 -2.71 -17.77 2.29
CA PHE A 160 -1.28 -17.59 2.10
C PHE A 160 -0.55 -17.20 3.40
N ASP A 161 -1.13 -16.30 4.18
CA ASP A 161 -0.60 -15.87 5.46
C ASP A 161 -0.57 -17.04 6.46
N SER A 162 -1.63 -17.86 6.50
CA SER A 162 -1.67 -19.07 7.32
C SER A 162 -0.59 -20.07 6.90
N ALA A 163 -0.42 -20.31 5.60
CA ALA A 163 0.60 -21.22 5.08
C ALA A 163 2.03 -20.75 5.40
N THR A 164 2.28 -19.44 5.41
CA THR A 164 3.61 -18.88 5.69
C THR A 164 3.87 -18.58 7.17
N GLY A 165 2.97 -19.00 8.06
CA GLY A 165 3.07 -18.78 9.51
C GLY A 165 2.90 -17.31 9.91
N CYS A 166 2.31 -16.49 9.04
CA CYS A 166 2.03 -15.08 9.27
C CYS A 166 0.68 -14.93 10.00
N THR A 167 0.70 -14.40 11.22
CA THR A 167 -0.53 -14.12 11.98
C THR A 167 -1.02 -12.71 11.72
N THR A 168 -2.11 -12.57 10.95
CA THR A 168 -2.78 -11.28 10.69
C THR A 168 -4.08 -11.14 11.46
N MET A 169 -4.60 -9.90 11.55
CA MET A 169 -5.88 -9.65 12.20
C MET A 169 -7.00 -10.50 11.60
N ALA A 170 -6.98 -10.69 10.29
CA ALA A 170 -7.95 -11.51 9.58
C ALA A 170 -7.94 -12.97 10.08
N THR A 171 -6.75 -13.55 10.27
CA THR A 171 -6.60 -14.93 10.80
C THR A 171 -6.94 -15.07 12.29
N ARG A 172 -6.72 -14.02 13.11
CA ARG A 172 -6.91 -14.06 14.58
C ARG A 172 -8.30 -13.63 15.04
N LEU A 173 -8.80 -12.51 14.52
CA LEU A 173 -10.07 -11.89 14.91
C LEU A 173 -11.22 -12.32 14.00
N GLY A 174 -10.91 -12.95 12.88
CA GLY A 174 -11.87 -13.32 11.86
C GLY A 174 -12.18 -12.18 10.89
N VAL A 175 -12.82 -12.56 9.79
CA VAL A 175 -13.11 -11.68 8.66
C VAL A 175 -14.02 -10.52 9.06
N HIS A 176 -15.09 -10.81 9.81
CA HIS A 176 -16.11 -9.82 10.16
C HIS A 176 -15.54 -8.67 11.01
N ARG A 177 -14.75 -8.99 12.04
CA ARG A 177 -14.13 -7.98 12.90
C ARG A 177 -13.11 -7.15 12.14
N THR A 178 -12.34 -7.77 11.25
CA THR A 178 -11.37 -7.07 10.41
C THR A 178 -12.05 -6.06 9.47
N TRP A 179 -13.20 -6.40 8.89
CA TRP A 179 -14.01 -5.46 8.12
C TRP A 179 -14.49 -4.27 8.95
N ILE A 180 -14.97 -4.51 10.18
CA ILE A 180 -15.39 -3.44 11.08
C ILE A 180 -14.23 -2.49 11.36
N VAL A 181 -13.05 -3.03 11.69
CA VAL A 181 -11.86 -2.19 11.97
C VAL A 181 -11.47 -1.38 10.73
N ALA A 182 -11.44 -1.99 9.54
CA ALA A 182 -11.16 -1.27 8.31
C ALA A 182 -12.18 -0.15 8.03
N GLY A 183 -13.48 -0.42 8.23
CA GLY A 183 -14.54 0.57 8.09
C GLY A 183 -14.39 1.75 9.07
N LEU A 184 -14.09 1.47 10.34
CA LEU A 184 -13.82 2.51 11.34
C LEU A 184 -12.62 3.38 10.95
N LEU A 185 -11.54 2.78 10.46
CA LEU A 185 -10.37 3.52 10.01
C LEU A 185 -10.68 4.44 8.82
N TYR A 186 -11.51 4.01 7.87
CA TYR A 186 -11.97 4.91 6.79
C TYR A 186 -12.83 6.06 7.30
N ILE A 187 -13.73 5.79 8.24
CA ILE A 187 -14.57 6.82 8.85
C ILE A 187 -13.67 7.85 9.55
N CYS A 188 -12.72 7.39 10.38
CA CYS A 188 -11.75 8.27 11.02
C CYS A 188 -10.92 9.05 10.00
N ALA A 189 -10.41 8.40 8.94
CA ALA A 189 -9.67 9.08 7.89
C ALA A 189 -10.50 10.20 7.25
N ALA A 190 -11.76 9.95 6.92
CA ALA A 190 -12.65 10.93 6.32
C ALA A 190 -12.88 12.16 7.21
N PHE A 191 -13.04 11.98 8.53
CA PHE A 191 -13.21 13.10 9.47
C PHE A 191 -11.96 13.97 9.64
N LEU A 192 -10.78 13.46 9.28
CA LEU A 192 -9.53 14.22 9.31
C LEU A 192 -9.24 14.99 8.01
N LEU A 193 -10.05 14.75 6.97
CA LEU A 193 -9.96 15.44 5.69
C LEU A 193 -10.93 16.64 5.64
N GLN A 194 -10.72 17.53 4.68
CA GLN A 194 -11.68 18.60 4.40
C GLN A 194 -13.06 18.01 4.12
N VAL A 195 -14.13 18.68 4.56
CA VAL A 195 -15.51 18.16 4.59
C VAL A 195 -15.91 17.50 3.26
N THR A 196 -15.73 18.19 2.13
CA THR A 196 -16.10 17.66 0.80
C THR A 196 -15.31 16.40 0.44
N VAL A 197 -14.00 16.41 0.68
CA VAL A 197 -13.11 15.26 0.43
C VAL A 197 -13.46 14.09 1.36
N GLY A 198 -13.72 14.38 2.63
CA GLY A 198 -14.13 13.39 3.63
C GLY A 198 -15.44 12.67 3.24
N TRP A 199 -16.45 13.42 2.78
CA TRP A 199 -17.69 12.83 2.28
C TRP A 199 -17.47 11.90 1.10
N LEU A 200 -16.65 12.32 0.13
CA LEU A 200 -16.28 11.47 -0.99
C LEU A 200 -15.58 10.18 -0.53
N PHE A 201 -14.66 10.27 0.42
CA PHE A 201 -14.00 9.09 1.01
C PHE A 201 -14.97 8.14 1.71
N LEU A 202 -15.95 8.68 2.47
CA LEU A 202 -16.98 7.85 3.13
C LEU A 202 -17.81 7.08 2.11
N VAL A 203 -18.30 7.76 1.07
CA VAL A 203 -19.13 7.14 0.03
C VAL A 203 -18.33 6.13 -0.79
N SER A 204 -17.07 6.44 -1.13
CA SER A 204 -16.24 5.58 -1.95
C SER A 204 -15.69 4.36 -1.21
N PHE A 205 -15.37 4.46 0.09
CA PHE A 205 -14.65 3.38 0.78
C PHE A 205 -15.35 2.81 2.01
N ALA A 206 -16.01 3.63 2.83
CA ALA A 206 -16.70 3.14 4.02
C ALA A 206 -18.05 2.47 3.66
N LEU A 207 -18.80 3.06 2.73
CA LEU A 207 -20.11 2.55 2.33
C LEU A 207 -20.06 1.16 1.66
N PRO A 208 -19.13 0.87 0.73
CA PRO A 208 -19.02 -0.47 0.14
C PRO A 208 -18.70 -1.57 1.17
N ILE A 209 -17.95 -1.23 2.22
CA ILE A 209 -17.71 -2.16 3.34
C ILE A 209 -19.01 -2.49 4.08
N ALA A 210 -19.86 -1.48 4.29
CA ALA A 210 -21.14 -1.66 4.98
C ALA A 210 -22.12 -2.51 4.15
N LEU A 211 -22.11 -2.36 2.82
CA LEU A 211 -23.07 -3.02 1.91
C LEU A 211 -22.72 -4.48 1.55
N ARG A 212 -21.48 -4.93 1.77
CA ARG A 212 -21.04 -6.35 1.72
C ARG A 212 -21.48 -7.18 0.50
N SER A 213 -21.38 -6.66 -0.74
CA SER A 213 -21.79 -7.47 -1.92
C SER A 213 -20.84 -8.64 -2.21
N ASN A 214 -19.52 -8.44 -2.15
CA ASN A 214 -18.51 -9.50 -2.33
C ASN A 214 -17.13 -8.99 -1.86
N LYS A 215 -16.37 -9.78 -1.10
CA LYS A 215 -15.07 -9.34 -0.52
C LYS A 215 -14.08 -8.90 -1.58
N ARG A 216 -13.97 -9.70 -2.64
CA ARG A 216 -12.96 -9.52 -3.68
C ARG A 216 -13.29 -8.35 -4.60
N GLU A 217 -14.57 -8.20 -4.98
CA GLU A 217 -15.02 -7.05 -5.78
C GLU A 217 -14.75 -5.72 -5.06
N VAL A 218 -15.07 -5.64 -3.76
CA VAL A 218 -14.84 -4.43 -2.95
C VAL A 218 -13.35 -4.11 -2.85
N ILE A 219 -12.46 -5.10 -2.90
CA ILE A 219 -11.01 -4.88 -2.87
C ILE A 219 -10.49 -4.46 -4.25
N ASP A 220 -10.91 -5.16 -5.30
CA ASP A 220 -10.47 -4.93 -6.68
C ASP A 220 -10.96 -3.56 -7.22
N LEU A 221 -12.08 -3.04 -6.71
CA LEU A 221 -12.59 -1.71 -7.07
C LEU A 221 -11.80 -0.54 -6.46
N ARG A 222 -10.98 -0.75 -5.42
CA ARG A 222 -10.32 0.35 -4.70
C ARG A 222 -9.34 1.17 -5.52
N PRO A 223 -8.44 0.57 -6.32
CA PRO A 223 -7.59 1.35 -7.21
C PRO A 223 -8.41 2.21 -8.18
N VAL A 224 -9.55 1.70 -8.65
CA VAL A 224 -10.46 2.46 -9.52
C VAL A 224 -11.10 3.62 -8.76
N LEU A 225 -11.56 3.39 -7.52
CA LEU A 225 -12.12 4.44 -6.66
C LEU A 225 -11.11 5.54 -6.35
N VAL A 226 -9.85 5.18 -6.07
CA VAL A 226 -8.76 6.15 -5.90
C VAL A 226 -8.58 7.01 -7.16
N LEU A 227 -8.61 6.40 -8.35
CA LEU A 227 -8.50 7.13 -9.62
C LEU A 227 -9.73 8.00 -9.90
N LEU A 228 -10.93 7.54 -9.54
CA LEU A 228 -12.17 8.32 -9.68
C LEU A 228 -12.17 9.54 -8.76
N LEU A 229 -11.71 9.38 -7.51
CA LEU A 229 -11.55 10.52 -6.61
C LEU A 229 -10.54 11.53 -7.15
N LEU A 230 -9.45 11.06 -7.76
CA LEU A 230 -8.47 11.93 -8.40
C LEU A 230 -9.06 12.72 -9.56
N TRP A 231 -10.01 12.14 -10.29
CA TRP A 231 -10.70 12.81 -11.40
C TRP A 231 -11.73 13.85 -10.92
N VAL A 232 -12.37 13.60 -9.78
CA VAL A 232 -13.44 14.45 -9.23
C VAL A 232 -12.88 15.64 -8.44
N LEU A 233 -11.75 15.46 -7.75
CA LEU A 233 -11.06 16.50 -6.98
C LEU A 233 -10.18 17.35 -7.90
#